data_AF-A0A0G1W3C7-F1
#
_entry.id   AF-A0A0G1W3C7-F1
#
_cell.length_a   1.000
_cell.length_b   1.000
_cell.length_c   1.000
_cell.angle_alpha   90.00
_cell.angle_beta   90.00
_cell.angle_gamma   90.00
#
_symmetry.space_group_name_H-M   'P 1'
#
loop_
_entity.id
_entity.type
_entity.pdbx_description
1 polymer ?
#
loop_
_entity_poly.entity_id
_entity_poly.type
_entity_poly.pdbx_seq_one_letter_code
_entity_poly.pdbx_strand_id
1 'polypeptide(L)'
;MKKAKYKIAGMHCDACAALIQSGLRDKAGMADAKVSRESSRASVIFDEQKITELEIAELIGGIGDYSAELEREDFAGEKADSLGRAAKDSPPTKKLSADIDDSSSVKRLPTGLIVLMTGSLMLNLYFLAKTPLSSVAEQKAETGQEATESNLPSAGNNQAIPSVLPLQNFQITGEDHIRGNFSAPVTLVEFSDFQCPFCERIGPTVNKILNDYPDEVRLVYKNFPLSFHQYGQQAAEASECASEQGKFWEYHDKLFANQSDFSVENFKKWAKDLNLDSGKFNLCLDSGKYSGKVKSDFDEGTRKGVNGTPTIFVNGQAVVGAQPFEVFKRAIDGALAEKR
;
A
#
# COMPACT_ATOMS: atom_id res chain seq x y z
N MET A 1 16.58 20.87 -32.80
CA MET A 1 15.38 20.07 -32.46
C MET A 1 15.56 18.67 -32.99
N LYS A 2 15.59 17.68 -32.11
CA LYS A 2 15.69 16.25 -32.44
C LYS A 2 14.34 15.58 -32.30
N LYS A 3 14.14 14.47 -33.01
CA LYS A 3 13.00 13.58 -32.84
C LYS A 3 13.48 12.26 -32.25
N ALA A 4 12.75 11.75 -31.27
CA ALA A 4 13.01 10.43 -30.70
C ALA A 4 11.70 9.69 -30.48
N LYS A 5 11.79 8.35 -30.51
CA LYS A 5 10.70 7.44 -30.19
C LYS A 5 11.12 6.57 -29.02
N TYR A 6 10.19 6.33 -28.11
CA TYR A 6 10.39 5.49 -26.95
C TYR A 6 9.32 4.41 -26.91
N LYS A 7 9.74 3.19 -26.65
CA LYS A 7 8.83 2.10 -26.27
C LYS A 7 8.65 2.16 -24.75
N ILE A 8 7.40 2.10 -24.30
CA ILE A 8 7.04 2.22 -22.89
C ILE A 8 6.46 0.88 -22.43
N ALA A 9 7.15 0.19 -21.53
CA ALA A 9 6.64 -1.05 -20.94
C ALA A 9 5.79 -0.74 -19.69
N GLY A 10 4.68 -1.48 -19.51
CA GLY A 10 3.81 -1.38 -18.32
C GLY A 10 2.68 -0.35 -18.41
N MET A 11 2.58 0.43 -19.48
CA MET A 11 1.53 1.44 -19.64
C MET A 11 0.19 0.80 -20.05
N HIS A 12 -0.70 0.58 -19.07
CA HIS A 12 -1.99 -0.12 -19.27
C HIS A 12 -3.23 0.75 -19.08
N CYS A 13 -3.09 2.07 -18.88
CA CYS A 13 -4.24 2.96 -18.65
C CYS A 13 -4.23 4.20 -19.55
N ASP A 14 -5.40 4.65 -20.00
CA ASP A 14 -5.53 5.82 -20.90
C ASP A 14 -5.14 7.12 -20.18
N ALA A 15 -5.43 7.21 -18.88
CA ALA A 15 -4.98 8.31 -18.04
C ALA A 15 -3.45 8.39 -17.94
N CYS A 16 -2.76 7.24 -17.96
CA CYS A 16 -1.30 7.12 -17.88
C CYS A 16 -0.64 7.74 -19.12
N ALA A 17 -1.17 7.45 -20.31
CA ALA A 17 -0.68 8.04 -21.55
C ALA A 17 -0.87 9.57 -21.56
N ALA A 18 -2.02 10.06 -21.07
CA ALA A 18 -2.28 11.50 -20.97
C ALA A 18 -1.34 12.20 -19.96
N LEU A 19 -1.07 11.57 -18.82
CA LEU A 19 -0.16 12.08 -17.79
C LEU A 19 1.29 12.16 -18.30
N ILE A 20 1.80 11.09 -18.91
CA ILE A 20 3.14 11.09 -19.52
C ILE A 20 3.22 12.17 -20.61
N GLN A 21 2.18 12.31 -21.42
CA GLN A 21 2.14 13.32 -22.47
C GLN A 21 2.18 14.75 -21.90
N SER A 22 1.44 15.04 -20.84
CA SER A 22 1.46 16.35 -20.19
C SER A 22 2.81 16.64 -19.54
N GLY A 23 3.33 15.69 -18.73
CA GLY A 23 4.60 15.86 -18.04
C GLY A 23 5.79 16.07 -18.99
N LEU A 24 5.78 15.43 -20.15
CA LEU A 24 6.77 15.68 -21.19
C LEU A 24 6.63 17.08 -21.79
N ARG A 25 5.41 17.54 -22.10
CA ARG A 25 5.15 18.87 -22.69
C ARG A 25 5.54 20.03 -21.76
N ASP A 26 5.41 19.83 -20.45
CA ASP A 26 5.72 20.84 -19.45
C ASP A 26 7.23 20.97 -19.18
N LYS A 27 8.05 20.05 -19.71
CA LYS A 27 9.50 20.05 -19.50
C LYS A 27 10.20 21.07 -20.41
N ALA A 28 11.03 21.91 -19.80
CA ALA A 28 11.88 22.85 -20.54
C ALA A 28 12.76 22.12 -21.56
N GLY A 29 12.69 22.57 -22.83
CA GLY A 29 13.37 21.92 -23.95
C GLY A 29 12.49 20.97 -24.76
N MET A 30 11.27 20.64 -24.31
CA MET A 30 10.30 19.88 -25.10
C MET A 30 9.49 20.81 -26.01
N ALA A 31 9.39 20.49 -27.29
CA ALA A 31 8.56 21.23 -28.26
C ALA A 31 7.28 20.50 -28.64
N ASP A 32 7.30 19.17 -28.72
CA ASP A 32 6.09 18.36 -28.85
C ASP A 32 6.31 16.99 -28.21
N ALA A 33 5.25 16.43 -27.66
CA ALA A 33 5.22 15.05 -27.16
C ALA A 33 3.85 14.44 -27.43
N LYS A 34 3.87 13.22 -27.97
CA LYS A 34 2.67 12.40 -28.20
C LYS A 34 2.87 11.02 -27.61
N VAL A 35 1.92 10.57 -26.81
CA VAL A 35 1.98 9.25 -26.16
C VAL A 35 0.75 8.46 -26.55
N SER A 36 0.96 7.21 -26.99
CA SER A 36 -0.13 6.30 -27.36
C SER A 36 -0.11 5.09 -26.43
N ARG A 37 -1.24 4.87 -25.75
CA ARG A 37 -1.47 3.63 -25.00
C ARG A 37 -1.52 2.43 -25.94
N GLU A 38 -2.25 2.54 -27.05
CA GLU A 38 -2.47 1.45 -28.00
C GLU A 38 -1.17 0.89 -28.57
N SER A 39 -0.23 1.76 -28.95
CA SER A 39 1.07 1.32 -29.45
C SER A 39 2.16 1.25 -28.40
N SER A 40 1.84 1.60 -27.13
CA SER A 40 2.77 1.66 -26.00
C SER A 40 4.04 2.45 -26.33
N ARG A 41 3.88 3.62 -26.96
CA ARG A 41 4.98 4.45 -27.47
C ARG A 41 4.81 5.92 -27.17
N ALA A 42 5.93 6.60 -26.96
CA ALA A 42 6.03 8.05 -27.01
C ALA A 42 6.84 8.51 -28.24
N SER A 43 6.40 9.59 -28.87
CA SER A 43 7.15 10.32 -29.90
C SER A 43 7.35 11.75 -29.43
N VAL A 44 8.59 12.22 -29.40
CA VAL A 44 8.95 13.53 -28.85
C VAL A 44 9.77 14.35 -29.85
N ILE A 45 9.65 15.67 -29.75
CA ILE A 45 10.48 16.66 -30.44
C ILE A 45 11.08 17.57 -29.38
N PHE A 46 12.41 17.64 -29.27
CA PHE A 46 13.07 18.34 -28.17
C PHE A 46 14.38 19.02 -28.59
N ASP A 47 14.86 19.95 -27.75
CA ASP A 47 16.12 20.66 -27.90
C ASP A 47 17.25 19.93 -27.17
N GLU A 48 18.18 19.34 -27.92
CA GLU A 48 19.31 18.56 -27.38
C GLU A 48 20.27 19.36 -26.50
N GLN A 49 20.21 20.69 -26.55
CA GLN A 49 21.00 21.54 -25.65
C GLN A 49 20.36 21.72 -24.26
N LYS A 50 19.08 21.35 -24.11
CA LYS A 50 18.28 21.58 -22.89
C LYS A 50 17.83 20.30 -22.22
N ILE A 51 17.69 19.22 -22.97
CA ILE A 51 17.27 17.92 -22.45
C ILE A 51 17.86 16.78 -23.29
N THR A 52 18.34 15.75 -22.63
CA THR A 52 18.95 14.57 -23.25
C THR A 52 17.95 13.43 -23.44
N GLU A 53 18.26 12.49 -24.33
CA GLU A 53 17.42 11.31 -24.55
C GLU A 53 17.27 10.42 -23.31
N LEU A 54 18.30 10.39 -22.45
CA LEU A 54 18.31 9.65 -21.20
C LEU A 54 17.39 10.31 -20.18
N GLU A 55 17.47 11.64 -20.01
CA GLU A 55 16.57 12.37 -19.13
C GLU A 55 15.11 12.24 -19.56
N ILE A 56 14.83 12.17 -20.87
CA ILE A 56 13.47 11.92 -21.38
C ILE A 56 13.00 10.51 -20.99
N ALA A 57 13.87 9.49 -21.10
CA ALA A 57 13.53 8.13 -20.68
C ALA A 57 13.26 8.06 -19.17
N GLU A 58 14.08 8.74 -18.36
CA GLU A 58 13.88 8.85 -16.90
C GLU A 58 12.58 9.59 -16.55
N LEU A 59 12.25 10.66 -17.26
CA LEU A 59 10.99 11.38 -17.06
C LEU A 59 9.78 10.50 -17.38
N ILE A 60 9.84 9.71 -18.45
CA ILE A 60 8.76 8.77 -18.78
C ILE A 60 8.64 7.68 -17.70
N GLY A 61 9.77 7.14 -17.23
CA GLY A 61 9.80 6.11 -16.19
C GLY A 61 9.55 6.61 -14.76
N GLY A 62 9.60 7.92 -14.52
CA GLY A 62 9.32 8.54 -13.22
C GLY A 62 7.86 8.92 -13.00
N ILE A 63 7.02 8.91 -14.05
CA ILE A 63 5.59 9.29 -14.00
C ILE A 63 4.69 8.12 -13.60
N GLY A 64 5.21 6.90 -13.67
CA GLY A 64 4.65 5.66 -13.15
C GLY A 64 5.72 4.58 -13.32
N ASP A 65 5.65 3.45 -12.60
CA ASP A 65 6.65 2.36 -12.63
C ASP A 65 6.79 1.67 -14.02
N TYR A 66 7.09 2.45 -15.05
CA TYR A 66 7.24 2.09 -16.45
C TYR A 66 8.71 2.13 -16.81
N SER A 67 9.12 1.28 -17.74
CA SER A 67 10.43 1.44 -18.39
C SER A 67 10.25 2.09 -19.76
N ALA A 68 11.07 3.07 -20.06
CA ALA A 68 11.13 3.72 -21.36
C ALA A 68 12.45 3.38 -22.05
N GLU A 69 12.37 2.70 -23.20
CA GLU A 69 13.52 2.33 -24.00
C GLU A 69 13.52 3.13 -25.31
N LEU A 70 14.64 3.77 -25.62
CA LEU A 70 14.81 4.51 -26.87
C LEU A 70 14.77 3.54 -28.05
N GLU A 71 13.79 3.71 -28.95
CA GLU A 71 13.76 3.01 -30.23
C GLU A 71 14.76 3.74 -31.16
N ARG A 72 15.98 3.20 -31.26
CA ARG A 72 16.93 3.65 -32.28
C ARG A 72 16.41 3.20 -33.64
N GLU A 73 16.10 4.15 -34.52
CA GLU A 73 15.87 3.84 -35.93
C GLU A 73 17.21 3.36 -36.50
N ASP A 74 17.29 2.08 -36.85
CA ASP A 74 18.45 1.51 -37.53
C ASP A 74 18.79 2.38 -38.75
N PHE A 75 20.08 2.72 -38.87
CA PHE A 75 20.66 3.42 -40.01
C PHE A 75 20.35 2.65 -41.31
N ALA A 76 19.25 2.99 -41.98
CA ALA A 76 19.07 2.70 -43.39
C ALA A 76 19.73 3.83 -44.19
N GLY A 77 21.01 3.65 -44.52
CA GLY A 77 21.78 4.57 -45.34
C GLY A 77 22.95 3.89 -46.04
N GLU A 78 22.69 3.44 -47.27
CA GLU A 78 23.64 3.41 -48.39
C GLU A 78 24.37 2.10 -48.74
N LYS A 79 24.46 1.92 -50.06
CA LYS A 79 24.81 0.73 -50.85
C LYS A 79 26.20 0.15 -50.53
N ALA A 80 26.27 -1.17 -50.53
CA ALA A 80 27.40 -1.90 -51.11
C ALA A 80 26.90 -3.20 -51.76
N ASP A 81 27.44 -3.42 -52.95
CA ASP A 81 27.13 -4.43 -53.94
C ASP A 81 27.28 -5.89 -53.50
N SER A 82 26.55 -6.73 -54.24
CA SER A 82 26.92 -8.09 -54.66
C SER A 82 27.01 -9.18 -53.59
N LEU A 83 26.04 -10.11 -53.63
CA LEU A 83 26.24 -11.47 -54.16
C LEU A 83 25.01 -12.34 -53.87
N GLY A 84 24.27 -12.63 -54.93
CA GLY A 84 23.95 -14.01 -55.31
C GLY A 84 23.07 -14.86 -54.38
N ARG A 85 21.87 -15.12 -54.91
CA ARG A 85 21.20 -16.45 -55.06
C ARG A 85 19.87 -16.65 -54.34
N ALA A 86 18.90 -16.84 -55.23
CA ALA A 86 17.92 -17.92 -55.27
C ALA A 86 16.58 -17.64 -54.57
N ALA A 87 15.68 -17.13 -55.41
CA ALA A 87 14.25 -17.37 -55.40
C ALA A 87 13.90 -18.85 -55.14
N LYS A 88 12.77 -19.07 -54.46
CA LYS A 88 11.80 -20.10 -54.85
C LYS A 88 10.40 -19.75 -54.34
N ASP A 89 9.48 -19.85 -55.29
CA ASP A 89 8.05 -19.57 -55.26
C ASP A 89 7.24 -20.52 -54.37
N SER A 90 6.14 -20.02 -53.78
CA SER A 90 4.76 -20.36 -54.20
C SER A 90 3.69 -20.07 -53.11
N PRO A 91 2.48 -19.58 -53.46
CA PRO A 91 1.35 -19.29 -52.55
C PRO A 91 0.18 -20.31 -52.72
N PRO A 92 -1.11 -20.01 -52.39
CA PRO A 92 -1.78 -20.21 -51.09
C PRO A 92 -3.05 -21.12 -51.16
N THR A 93 -3.90 -21.07 -50.11
CA THR A 93 -5.29 -21.58 -49.97
C THR A 93 -5.42 -23.03 -49.48
N LYS A 94 -6.34 -23.39 -48.56
CA LYS A 94 -7.80 -23.42 -48.77
C LYS A 94 -8.58 -23.54 -47.44
N LYS A 95 -9.71 -22.82 -47.37
CA LYS A 95 -10.82 -23.02 -46.42
C LYS A 95 -11.40 -24.45 -46.55
N LEU A 96 -11.88 -25.01 -45.45
CA LEU A 96 -13.02 -25.92 -45.48
C LEU A 96 -13.89 -25.70 -44.24
N SER A 97 -15.18 -25.57 -44.52
CA SER A 97 -16.33 -25.30 -43.67
C SER A 97 -17.14 -26.57 -43.39
N ALA A 98 -18.22 -26.40 -42.62
CA ALA A 98 -19.35 -27.29 -42.33
C ALA A 98 -19.14 -28.23 -41.12
N ASP A 99 -19.77 -27.97 -39.98
CA ASP A 99 -21.22 -28.14 -39.64
C ASP A 99 -21.59 -29.62 -39.51
N ILE A 100 -21.85 -30.09 -38.27
CA ILE A 100 -22.92 -31.05 -37.98
C ILE A 100 -23.57 -30.70 -36.63
N ASP A 101 -24.88 -30.78 -36.72
CA ASP A 101 -25.99 -30.43 -35.85
C ASP A 101 -26.20 -31.36 -34.63
N ASP A 102 -27.18 -30.96 -33.83
CA ASP A 102 -28.22 -31.79 -33.21
C ASP A 102 -28.31 -31.85 -31.66
N SER A 103 -29.22 -30.99 -31.18
CA SER A 103 -30.33 -31.24 -30.25
C SER A 103 -30.37 -32.53 -29.42
N SER A 104 -30.72 -32.37 -28.14
CA SER A 104 -31.82 -33.07 -27.42
C SER A 104 -31.43 -33.26 -25.94
N SER A 105 -32.00 -32.52 -24.99
CA SER A 105 -33.36 -32.66 -24.42
C SER A 105 -33.42 -33.52 -23.14
N VAL A 106 -33.78 -32.81 -22.06
CA VAL A 106 -34.58 -33.20 -20.88
C VAL A 106 -33.95 -34.10 -19.79
N LYS A 107 -33.87 -33.59 -18.55
CA LYS A 107 -34.83 -33.86 -17.45
C LYS A 107 -34.45 -33.14 -16.14
N ARG A 108 -35.35 -32.25 -15.70
CA ARG A 108 -35.52 -31.77 -14.32
C ARG A 108 -36.62 -32.61 -13.66
N LEU A 109 -36.50 -32.96 -12.38
CA LEU A 109 -37.57 -32.95 -11.33
C LEU A 109 -37.03 -33.48 -9.96
N PRO A 110 -37.76 -33.38 -8.81
CA PRO A 110 -37.39 -32.45 -7.74
C PRO A 110 -37.44 -33.06 -6.30
N THR A 111 -37.41 -32.16 -5.30
CA THR A 111 -37.99 -32.23 -3.94
C THR A 111 -37.49 -33.27 -2.93
N GLY A 112 -36.86 -32.73 -1.87
CA GLY A 112 -37.42 -32.77 -0.52
C GLY A 112 -36.91 -33.87 0.42
N LEU A 113 -36.25 -33.47 1.51
CA LEU A 113 -36.52 -34.05 2.83
C LEU A 113 -36.13 -33.09 3.96
N ILE A 114 -37.12 -32.76 4.77
CA ILE A 114 -37.04 -32.14 6.08
C ILE A 114 -36.66 -33.23 7.08
N VAL A 115 -35.69 -33.00 7.96
CA VAL A 115 -35.54 -33.74 9.23
C VAL A 115 -35.34 -32.74 10.36
N LEU A 116 -36.36 -32.66 11.20
CA LEU A 116 -36.36 -32.09 12.56
C LEU A 116 -35.90 -33.15 13.57
N MET A 117 -35.60 -32.70 14.80
CA MET A 117 -35.33 -33.43 16.05
C MET A 117 -33.82 -33.63 16.34
N THR A 118 -33.24 -33.36 17.51
CA THR A 118 -33.65 -32.94 18.87
C THR A 118 -32.34 -32.53 19.58
N GLY A 119 -32.26 -31.43 20.31
CA GLY A 119 -32.54 -31.43 21.76
C GLY A 119 -31.39 -31.98 22.61
N SER A 120 -30.53 -31.10 23.16
CA SER A 120 -29.88 -31.34 24.46
C SER A 120 -29.40 -30.02 25.07
N LEU A 121 -30.25 -29.52 25.96
CA LEU A 121 -29.96 -28.57 27.02
C LEU A 121 -29.79 -29.38 28.31
N MET A 122 -28.59 -29.39 28.87
CA MET A 122 -28.29 -29.79 30.26
C MET A 122 -27.13 -28.89 30.69
N LEU A 123 -27.39 -27.74 31.31
CA LEU A 123 -27.50 -27.55 32.76
C LEU A 123 -26.25 -28.03 33.52
N ASN A 124 -25.40 -27.08 33.91
CA ASN A 124 -24.54 -27.19 35.08
C ASN A 124 -24.23 -25.78 35.64
N LEU A 125 -25.20 -25.26 36.39
CA LEU A 125 -24.97 -24.34 37.49
C LEU A 125 -25.18 -25.16 38.77
N TYR A 126 -24.20 -25.18 39.67
CA TYR A 126 -24.23 -25.47 41.12
C TYR A 126 -22.78 -25.86 41.46
N PHE A 127 -21.95 -25.00 42.06
CA PHE A 127 -22.02 -24.71 43.48
C PHE A 127 -21.33 -23.39 43.83
N LEU A 128 -22.04 -22.55 44.59
CA LEU A 128 -21.53 -21.38 45.29
C LEU A 128 -21.14 -21.76 46.73
N ALA A 129 -20.01 -21.19 47.16
CA ALA A 129 -19.74 -20.59 48.47
C ALA A 129 -19.73 -21.43 49.77
N LYS A 130 -18.61 -21.33 50.50
CA LYS A 130 -18.46 -21.01 51.95
C LYS A 130 -16.98 -21.16 52.37
N THR A 131 -16.20 -20.06 52.47
CA THR A 131 -15.74 -19.33 53.70
C THR A 131 -14.73 -20.09 54.57
N PRO A 132 -13.81 -19.44 55.36
CA PRO A 132 -13.81 -18.04 55.80
C PRO A 132 -12.46 -17.27 55.76
N LEU A 133 -12.58 -15.96 55.98
CA LEU A 133 -11.52 -15.05 56.45
C LEU A 133 -11.13 -15.34 57.91
N SER A 134 -9.85 -15.17 58.23
CA SER A 134 -9.28 -14.74 59.52
C SER A 134 -7.86 -14.22 59.21
N SER A 135 -7.60 -12.91 59.32
CA SER A 135 -7.13 -12.20 60.52
C SER A 135 -5.70 -12.59 60.94
N VAL A 136 -4.76 -11.63 60.90
CA VAL A 136 -3.96 -11.13 62.04
C VAL A 136 -2.67 -10.41 61.57
N ALA A 137 -2.54 -9.18 62.09
CA ALA A 137 -1.34 -8.42 62.48
C ALA A 137 -0.29 -7.93 61.47
N GLU A 138 -0.30 -6.60 61.40
CA GLU A 138 0.80 -5.65 61.31
C GLU A 138 1.91 -5.90 62.35
N GLN A 139 3.18 -5.98 61.91
CA GLN A 139 4.34 -5.63 62.75
C GLN A 139 5.43 -4.96 61.90
N LYS A 140 5.79 -3.76 62.34
CA LYS A 140 6.95 -2.96 61.94
C LYS A 140 8.08 -3.25 62.93
N ALA A 141 9.29 -3.56 62.46
CA ALA A 141 10.52 -3.38 63.24
C ALA A 141 11.75 -3.36 62.33
N GLU A 142 12.57 -2.32 62.54
CA GLU A 142 13.88 -2.09 61.96
C GLU A 142 14.89 -3.15 62.41
N THR A 143 15.85 -3.49 61.55
CA THR A 143 17.21 -3.80 62.00
C THR A 143 18.17 -3.58 60.85
N GLY A 144 19.11 -2.66 61.06
CA GLY A 144 20.23 -2.43 60.17
C GLY A 144 21.22 -3.57 60.24
N GLN A 145 21.83 -3.86 59.10
CA GLN A 145 23.14 -4.50 59.03
C GLN A 145 23.88 -3.99 57.80
N GLU A 146 25.01 -3.33 58.10
CA GLU A 146 26.10 -3.02 57.19
C GLU A 146 26.45 -4.21 56.30
N ALA A 147 26.53 -3.94 54.99
CA ALA A 147 27.30 -4.74 54.05
C ALA A 147 28.23 -3.79 53.28
N THR A 148 29.46 -3.76 53.80
CA THR A 148 30.76 -3.45 53.19
C THR A 148 30.81 -3.21 51.68
N GLU A 149 31.53 -2.14 51.32
CA GLU A 149 32.16 -1.92 50.02
C GLU A 149 32.87 -3.19 49.51
N SER A 150 32.48 -3.66 48.34
CA SER A 150 33.36 -4.43 47.46
C SER A 150 32.93 -4.30 46.01
N ASN A 151 33.69 -3.49 45.26
CA ASN A 151 33.94 -3.58 43.82
C ASN A 151 32.74 -3.68 42.87
N LEU A 152 32.22 -2.53 42.42
CA LEU A 152 31.59 -2.40 41.11
C LEU A 152 32.66 -2.34 40.01
N PRO A 153 32.67 -3.23 39.02
CA PRO A 153 33.13 -2.85 37.69
C PRO A 153 32.07 -1.93 37.09
N SER A 154 32.49 -0.74 36.66
CA SER A 154 31.71 0.16 35.81
C SER A 154 31.34 -0.57 34.50
N ALA A 155 30.19 -1.25 34.50
CA ALA A 155 29.54 -1.69 33.28
C ALA A 155 28.91 -0.46 32.64
N GLY A 156 29.58 0.04 31.61
CA GLY A 156 29.15 1.19 30.81
C GLY A 156 27.69 1.06 30.42
N ASN A 157 26.96 2.14 30.70
CA ASN A 157 25.58 2.32 30.34
C ASN A 157 25.48 2.50 28.81
N ASN A 158 25.68 1.41 28.06
CA ASN A 158 25.27 1.33 26.66
C ASN A 158 23.76 1.06 26.65
N GLN A 159 22.98 2.09 26.98
CA GLN A 159 21.66 2.25 26.38
C GLN A 159 21.94 2.35 24.88
N ALA A 160 21.77 1.24 24.17
CA ALA A 160 21.83 1.24 22.72
C ALA A 160 20.85 2.31 22.23
N ILE A 161 21.39 3.36 21.60
CA ILE A 161 20.60 4.35 20.88
C ILE A 161 19.66 3.55 19.98
N PRO A 162 18.32 3.74 20.05
CA PRO A 162 17.41 3.08 19.12
C PRO A 162 17.96 3.34 17.73
N SER A 163 18.22 2.27 16.96
CA SER A 163 18.63 2.32 15.55
C SER A 163 17.90 3.47 14.86
N VAL A 164 18.53 4.64 14.75
CA VAL A 164 17.91 5.80 14.12
C VAL A 164 17.98 5.52 12.64
N LEU A 165 16.86 5.05 12.06
CA LEU A 165 16.77 4.94 10.62
C LEU A 165 17.16 6.28 10.00
N PRO A 166 17.93 6.29 8.89
CA PRO A 166 18.31 7.54 8.24
C PRO A 166 17.05 8.32 7.84
N LEU A 167 17.14 9.65 7.87
CA LEU A 167 16.05 10.52 7.46
C LEU A 167 15.57 10.14 6.05
N GLN A 168 14.27 9.94 5.92
CA GLN A 168 13.63 9.54 4.68
C GLN A 168 12.88 10.70 4.02
N ASN A 169 13.02 10.84 2.71
CA ASN A 169 12.16 11.74 1.95
C ASN A 169 10.96 10.99 1.37
N PHE A 170 9.77 11.56 1.50
CA PHE A 170 8.52 11.04 0.95
C PHE A 170 7.91 12.04 -0.02
N GLN A 171 7.58 11.58 -1.23
CA GLN A 171 6.82 12.38 -2.18
C GLN A 171 5.34 12.16 -1.87
N ILE A 172 4.66 13.21 -1.41
CA ILE A 172 3.24 13.16 -1.08
C ILE A 172 2.44 13.78 -2.22
N THR A 173 1.53 13.02 -2.81
CA THR A 173 0.70 13.46 -3.94
C THR A 173 -0.78 13.45 -3.57
N GLY A 174 -1.64 13.93 -4.48
CA GLY A 174 -3.09 13.85 -4.30
C GLY A 174 -3.67 12.44 -4.41
N GLU A 175 -2.85 11.45 -4.79
CA GLU A 175 -3.25 10.04 -4.88
C GLU A 175 -3.04 9.30 -3.54
N ASP A 176 -2.35 9.93 -2.58
CA ASP A 176 -2.17 9.39 -1.25
C ASP A 176 -3.43 9.55 -0.39
N HIS A 177 -3.66 8.59 0.51
CA HIS A 177 -4.72 8.71 1.50
C HIS A 177 -4.28 9.66 2.61
N ILE A 178 -4.78 10.90 2.55
CA ILE A 178 -4.42 11.98 3.47
C ILE A 178 -5.58 12.30 4.42
N ARG A 179 -5.27 12.41 5.72
CA ARG A 179 -6.19 12.88 6.77
C ARG A 179 -5.58 14.12 7.43
N GLY A 180 -6.36 15.19 7.52
CA GLY A 180 -5.89 16.50 8.00
C GLY A 180 -5.62 17.49 6.86
N ASN A 181 -5.00 18.62 7.20
CA ASN A 181 -4.73 19.70 6.25
C ASN A 181 -3.64 19.29 5.25
N PHE A 182 -3.94 19.30 3.94
CA PHE A 182 -2.97 18.94 2.90
C PHE A 182 -1.70 19.79 2.96
N SER A 183 -1.78 21.05 3.38
CA SER A 183 -0.64 21.98 3.49
C SER A 183 0.07 21.95 4.84
N ALA A 184 -0.28 21.02 5.72
CA ALA A 184 0.33 20.90 7.05
C ALA A 184 1.87 20.80 6.98
N PRO A 185 2.61 21.59 7.77
CA PRO A 185 4.07 21.60 7.78
C PRO A 185 4.70 20.28 8.24
N VAL A 186 4.00 19.48 9.03
CA VAL A 186 4.44 18.16 9.49
C VAL A 186 3.60 17.06 8.84
N THR A 187 4.29 16.10 8.23
CA THR A 187 3.68 14.90 7.64
C THR A 187 4.04 13.68 8.48
N LEU A 188 3.01 12.94 8.91
CA LEU A 188 3.14 11.58 9.41
C LEU A 188 2.91 10.61 8.26
N VAL A 189 3.93 9.87 7.84
CA VAL A 189 3.76 8.76 6.89
C VAL A 189 3.69 7.47 7.69
N GLU A 190 2.51 6.88 7.77
CA GLU A 190 2.24 5.64 8.49
C GLU A 190 2.25 4.45 7.54
N PHE A 191 3.22 3.55 7.71
CA PHE A 191 3.19 2.21 7.12
C PHE A 191 2.52 1.25 8.10
N SER A 192 1.38 0.69 7.69
CA SER A 192 0.48 -0.02 8.59
C SER A 192 -0.14 -1.24 7.93
N ASP A 193 -0.57 -2.17 8.78
CA ASP A 193 -1.23 -3.41 8.40
C ASP A 193 -2.55 -3.51 9.15
N PHE A 194 -3.65 -3.62 8.42
CA PHE A 194 -4.99 -3.68 8.99
C PHE A 194 -5.23 -4.90 9.89
N GLN A 195 -4.44 -5.97 9.81
CA GLN A 195 -4.54 -7.13 10.71
C GLN A 195 -3.53 -7.08 11.86
N CYS A 196 -2.64 -6.08 11.91
CA CYS A 196 -1.66 -5.95 12.97
C CYS A 196 -2.31 -5.36 14.25
N PRO A 197 -2.21 -6.03 15.40
CA PRO A 197 -2.80 -5.53 16.66
C PRO A 197 -2.08 -4.28 17.18
N PHE A 198 -0.80 -4.07 16.83
CA PHE A 198 -0.11 -2.82 17.17
C PHE A 198 -0.57 -1.66 16.30
N CYS A 199 -0.99 -1.91 15.07
CA CYS A 199 -1.56 -0.90 14.18
C CYS A 199 -2.94 -0.45 14.68
N GLU A 200 -3.76 -1.36 15.20
CA GLU A 200 -4.98 -0.99 15.93
C GLU A 200 -4.64 -0.14 17.17
N ARG A 201 -3.65 -0.59 17.97
CA ARG A 201 -3.29 0.07 19.24
C ARG A 201 -2.77 1.50 19.08
N ILE A 202 -2.16 1.85 17.95
CA ILE A 202 -1.64 3.22 17.73
C ILE A 202 -2.76 4.22 17.37
N GLY A 203 -3.93 3.75 16.91
CA GLY A 203 -5.05 4.59 16.48
C GLY A 203 -5.43 5.73 17.45
N PRO A 204 -5.63 5.48 18.76
CA PRO A 204 -5.89 6.54 19.73
C PRO A 204 -4.79 7.59 19.83
N THR A 205 -3.52 7.20 19.70
CA THR A 205 -2.38 8.13 19.70
C THR A 205 -2.41 9.01 18.45
N VAL A 206 -2.61 8.42 17.26
CA VAL A 206 -2.72 9.17 16.00
C VAL A 206 -3.91 10.14 16.03
N ASN A 207 -5.07 9.69 16.50
CA ASN A 207 -6.25 10.54 16.66
C ASN A 207 -5.97 11.72 17.62
N LYS A 208 -5.27 11.47 18.73
CA LYS A 208 -4.86 12.54 19.64
C LYS A 208 -3.94 13.54 18.95
N ILE A 209 -2.96 13.08 18.16
CA ILE A 209 -2.07 13.96 17.39
C ILE A 209 -2.87 14.85 16.44
N LEU A 210 -3.75 14.26 15.62
CA LEU A 210 -4.55 15.04 14.66
C LEU A 210 -5.48 16.05 15.34
N ASN A 211 -5.95 15.77 16.55
CA ASN A 211 -6.77 16.69 17.33
C ASN A 211 -5.96 17.81 17.99
N ASP A 212 -4.76 17.51 18.49
CA ASP A 212 -3.88 18.48 19.17
C ASP A 212 -3.14 19.40 18.17
N TYR A 213 -2.99 18.96 16.91
CA TYR A 213 -2.24 19.63 15.84
C TYR A 213 -3.05 19.73 14.52
N PRO A 214 -4.26 20.33 14.53
CA PRO A 214 -5.23 20.23 13.43
C PRO A 214 -4.77 20.86 12.11
N ASP A 215 -3.94 21.91 12.17
CA ASP A 215 -3.42 22.61 10.99
C ASP A 215 -1.93 22.33 10.76
N GLU A 216 -1.25 21.81 11.77
CA GLU A 216 0.18 21.58 11.77
C GLU A 216 0.58 20.18 11.29
N VAL A 217 -0.30 19.19 11.46
CA VAL A 217 -0.02 17.79 11.15
C VAL A 217 -1.04 17.22 10.15
N ARG A 218 -0.52 16.49 9.15
CA ARG A 218 -1.31 15.59 8.30
C ARG A 218 -0.81 14.15 8.42
N LEU A 219 -1.73 13.20 8.31
CA LEU A 219 -1.45 11.78 8.21
C LEU A 219 -1.53 11.33 6.75
N VAL A 220 -0.56 10.55 6.32
CA VAL A 220 -0.53 9.80 5.05
C VAL A 220 -0.49 8.32 5.40
N TYR A 221 -1.46 7.55 4.93
CA TYR A 221 -1.49 6.10 5.14
C TYR A 221 -0.86 5.35 3.96
N LYS A 222 0.01 4.39 4.25
CA LYS A 222 0.64 3.48 3.29
C LYS A 222 0.42 2.03 3.72
N ASN A 223 -0.02 1.19 2.78
CA ASN A 223 -0.25 -0.22 3.07
C ASN A 223 1.08 -0.97 3.24
N PHE A 224 1.21 -1.74 4.32
CA PHE A 224 2.36 -2.61 4.56
C PHE A 224 1.91 -3.96 5.14
N PRO A 225 1.13 -4.76 4.39
CA PRO A 225 0.63 -6.04 4.88
C PRO A 225 1.79 -7.01 5.13
N LEU A 226 1.85 -7.56 6.34
CA LEU A 226 2.87 -8.53 6.75
C LEU A 226 2.50 -9.92 6.25
N SER A 227 3.46 -10.65 5.68
CA SER A 227 3.20 -11.94 5.01
C SER A 227 2.64 -13.04 5.91
N PHE A 228 2.80 -12.92 7.23
CA PHE A 228 2.26 -13.87 8.22
C PHE A 228 0.83 -13.53 8.67
N HIS A 229 0.26 -12.41 8.23
CA HIS A 229 -1.12 -12.04 8.46
C HIS A 229 -2.00 -12.53 7.31
N GLN A 230 -2.79 -13.58 7.57
CA GLN A 230 -3.61 -14.28 6.57
C GLN A 230 -4.48 -13.36 5.71
N TYR A 231 -5.03 -12.31 6.30
CA TYR A 231 -5.95 -11.36 5.67
C TYR A 231 -5.35 -9.97 5.46
N GLY A 232 -4.10 -9.71 5.85
CA GLY A 232 -3.49 -8.39 5.78
C GLY A 232 -3.52 -7.81 4.36
N GLN A 233 -3.09 -8.61 3.37
CA GLN A 233 -3.12 -8.22 1.96
C GLN A 233 -4.55 -7.92 1.47
N GLN A 234 -5.51 -8.80 1.77
CA GLN A 234 -6.90 -8.65 1.33
C GLN A 234 -7.59 -7.45 2.00
N ALA A 235 -7.27 -7.16 3.27
CA ALA A 235 -7.77 -5.99 3.98
C ALA A 235 -7.22 -4.69 3.38
N ALA A 236 -5.92 -4.67 3.03
CA ALA A 236 -5.32 -3.54 2.32
C ALA A 236 -6.01 -3.30 0.96
N GLU A 237 -6.17 -4.33 0.14
CA GLU A 237 -6.87 -4.22 -1.14
C GLU A 237 -8.34 -3.80 -0.98
N ALA A 238 -9.02 -4.29 0.05
CA ALA A 238 -10.39 -3.90 0.39
C ALA A 238 -10.49 -2.40 0.74
N SER A 239 -9.49 -1.84 1.45
CA SER A 239 -9.44 -0.41 1.75
C SER A 239 -9.28 0.44 0.49
N GLU A 240 -8.49 -0.01 -0.48
CA GLU A 240 -8.31 0.67 -1.77
C GLU A 240 -9.58 0.57 -2.65
N CYS A 241 -10.27 -0.57 -2.62
CA CYS A 241 -11.57 -0.72 -3.27
C CYS A 241 -12.64 0.21 -2.68
N ALA A 242 -12.55 0.54 -1.38
CA ALA A 242 -13.38 1.57 -0.77
C ALA A 242 -12.94 2.98 -1.16
N SER A 243 -11.63 3.21 -1.32
CA SER A 243 -11.08 4.48 -1.80
C SER A 243 -11.55 4.84 -3.21
N GLU A 244 -11.65 3.86 -4.11
CA GLU A 244 -12.21 4.05 -5.46
C GLU A 244 -13.62 4.67 -5.43
N GLN A 245 -14.32 4.49 -4.31
CA GLN A 245 -15.67 4.99 -4.07
C GLN A 245 -15.72 6.14 -3.06
N GLY A 246 -14.55 6.74 -2.75
CA GLY A 246 -14.41 7.92 -1.90
C GLY A 246 -14.56 7.66 -0.40
N LYS A 247 -14.44 6.41 0.07
CA LYS A 247 -14.61 6.06 1.50
C LYS A 247 -13.42 5.32 2.10
N PHE A 248 -12.20 5.72 1.73
CA PHE A 248 -11.00 5.10 2.29
C PHE A 248 -11.00 5.17 3.82
N TRP A 249 -11.20 6.36 4.39
CA TRP A 249 -11.04 6.59 5.82
C TRP A 249 -12.12 5.92 6.67
N GLU A 250 -13.37 5.92 6.21
CA GLU A 250 -14.47 5.22 6.89
C GLU A 250 -14.26 3.71 6.84
N TYR A 251 -13.75 3.18 5.73
CA TYR A 251 -13.44 1.76 5.60
C TYR A 251 -12.19 1.36 6.40
N HIS A 252 -11.16 2.22 6.42
CA HIS A 252 -9.98 2.09 7.27
C HIS A 252 -10.37 1.96 8.74
N ASP A 253 -11.20 2.88 9.24
CA ASP A 253 -11.64 2.87 10.65
C ASP A 253 -12.50 1.62 10.93
N LYS A 254 -13.32 1.20 9.95
CA LYS A 254 -14.13 -0.02 10.04
C LYS A 254 -13.26 -1.28 10.11
N LEU A 255 -12.17 -1.38 9.35
CA LEU A 255 -11.23 -2.50 9.41
C LEU A 255 -10.58 -2.59 10.80
N PHE A 256 -10.01 -1.51 11.30
CA PHE A 256 -9.36 -1.52 12.62
C PHE A 256 -10.33 -1.84 13.75
N ALA A 257 -11.58 -1.40 13.66
CA ALA A 257 -12.59 -1.70 14.67
C ALA A 257 -13.07 -3.17 14.68
N ASN A 258 -12.69 -4.01 13.70
CA ASN A 258 -13.24 -5.37 13.54
C ASN A 258 -12.16 -6.41 13.19
N GLN A 259 -10.90 -6.22 13.63
CA GLN A 259 -9.77 -7.12 13.31
C GLN A 259 -10.02 -8.62 13.59
N SER A 260 -10.76 -8.94 14.66
CA SER A 260 -11.07 -10.32 15.04
C SER A 260 -11.93 -11.07 14.02
N ASP A 261 -12.67 -10.34 13.19
CA ASP A 261 -13.71 -10.87 12.32
C ASP A 261 -13.29 -10.82 10.84
N PHE A 262 -11.99 -10.71 10.56
CA PHE A 262 -11.50 -10.58 9.19
C PHE A 262 -11.85 -11.83 8.36
N SER A 263 -12.55 -11.59 7.25
CA SER A 263 -12.84 -12.56 6.20
C SER A 263 -13.23 -11.79 4.94
N VAL A 264 -13.12 -12.41 3.77
CA VAL A 264 -13.53 -11.77 2.50
C VAL A 264 -15.02 -11.43 2.52
N GLU A 265 -15.85 -12.29 3.09
CA GLU A 265 -17.29 -12.07 3.25
C GLU A 265 -17.56 -10.85 4.14
N ASN A 266 -16.85 -10.73 5.26
CA ASN A 266 -17.00 -9.61 6.17
C ASN A 266 -16.49 -8.30 5.56
N PHE A 267 -15.41 -8.31 4.78
CA PHE A 267 -14.97 -7.12 4.03
C PHE A 267 -16.08 -6.62 3.09
N LYS A 268 -16.67 -7.51 2.29
CA LYS A 268 -17.80 -7.16 1.41
C LYS A 268 -19.03 -6.69 2.19
N LYS A 269 -19.32 -7.32 3.33
CA LYS A 269 -20.40 -6.90 4.22
C LYS A 269 -20.17 -5.49 4.76
N TRP A 270 -18.97 -5.17 5.23
CA TRP A 270 -18.64 -3.85 5.77
C TRP A 270 -18.67 -2.76 4.71
N ALA A 271 -18.28 -3.07 3.48
CA ALA A 271 -18.44 -2.16 2.34
C ALA A 271 -19.92 -1.80 2.14
N LYS A 272 -20.79 -2.81 2.17
CA LYS A 272 -22.25 -2.61 2.11
C LYS A 272 -22.77 -1.81 3.30
N ASP A 273 -22.34 -2.10 4.52
CA ASP A 273 -22.73 -1.35 5.73
C ASP A 273 -22.35 0.13 5.62
N LEU A 274 -21.27 0.44 4.89
CA LEU A 274 -20.81 1.80 4.58
C LEU A 274 -21.49 2.40 3.33
N ASN A 275 -22.55 1.79 2.79
CA ASN A 275 -23.26 2.23 1.59
C ASN A 275 -22.36 2.36 0.34
N LEU A 276 -21.36 1.50 0.21
CA LEU A 276 -20.61 1.34 -1.04
C LEU A 276 -21.41 0.50 -2.03
N ASP A 277 -21.17 0.72 -3.33
CA ASP A 277 -21.71 -0.13 -4.39
C ASP A 277 -21.09 -1.53 -4.25
N SER A 278 -21.91 -2.49 -3.82
CA SER A 278 -21.46 -3.85 -3.56
C SER A 278 -20.98 -4.57 -4.82
N GLY A 279 -21.55 -4.27 -5.99
CA GLY A 279 -21.14 -4.89 -7.25
C GLY A 279 -19.73 -4.43 -7.64
N LYS A 280 -19.47 -3.12 -7.58
CA LYS A 280 -18.14 -2.55 -7.85
C LYS A 280 -17.12 -3.00 -6.82
N PHE A 281 -17.47 -2.96 -5.54
CA PHE A 281 -16.57 -3.37 -4.46
C PHE A 281 -16.18 -4.84 -4.57
N ASN A 282 -17.17 -5.72 -4.77
CA ASN A 282 -16.91 -7.16 -4.87
C ASN A 282 -16.02 -7.47 -6.08
N LEU A 283 -16.32 -6.88 -7.25
CA LEU A 283 -15.49 -7.07 -8.44
C LEU A 283 -14.05 -6.60 -8.20
N CYS A 284 -13.88 -5.42 -7.60
CA CYS A 284 -12.57 -4.85 -7.29
C CYS A 284 -11.74 -5.76 -6.36
N LEU A 285 -12.36 -6.25 -5.28
CA LEU A 285 -11.69 -7.10 -4.30
C LEU A 285 -11.41 -8.50 -4.86
N ASP A 286 -12.38 -9.11 -5.53
CA ASP A 286 -12.25 -10.47 -6.07
C ASP A 286 -11.25 -10.56 -7.22
N SER A 287 -11.08 -9.48 -7.99
CA SER A 287 -10.08 -9.43 -9.07
C SER A 287 -8.66 -9.11 -8.57
N GLY A 288 -8.50 -8.75 -7.28
CA GLY A 288 -7.26 -8.25 -6.74
C GLY A 288 -6.78 -6.95 -7.40
N LYS A 289 -7.72 -6.06 -7.76
CA LYS A 289 -7.45 -4.87 -8.60
C LYS A 289 -6.33 -3.99 -8.04
N TYR A 290 -6.25 -3.88 -6.72
CA TYR A 290 -5.31 -3.00 -6.03
C TYR A 290 -4.07 -3.71 -5.49
N SER A 291 -3.88 -5.00 -5.79
CA SER A 291 -2.66 -5.75 -5.43
C SER A 291 -1.37 -5.01 -5.82
N GLY A 292 -1.33 -4.40 -7.01
CA GLY A 292 -0.19 -3.61 -7.48
C GLY A 292 0.07 -2.34 -6.66
N LYS A 293 -0.98 -1.60 -6.27
CA LYS A 293 -0.85 -0.40 -5.42
C LYS A 293 -0.37 -0.77 -4.02
N VAL A 294 -0.96 -1.81 -3.43
CA VAL A 294 -0.55 -2.34 -2.12
C VAL A 294 0.91 -2.80 -2.16
N LYS A 295 1.32 -3.49 -3.24
CA LYS A 295 2.71 -3.87 -3.43
C LYS A 295 3.64 -2.66 -3.57
N SER A 296 3.23 -1.61 -4.29
CA SER A 296 4.02 -0.39 -4.45
C SER A 296 4.26 0.31 -3.10
N ASP A 297 3.22 0.44 -2.26
CA ASP A 297 3.37 0.96 -0.89
C ASP A 297 4.32 0.08 -0.05
N PHE A 298 4.16 -1.24 -0.12
CA PHE A 298 5.01 -2.19 0.60
C PHE A 298 6.49 -2.10 0.16
N ASP A 299 6.74 -2.02 -1.14
CA ASP A 299 8.09 -1.89 -1.72
C ASP A 299 8.70 -0.52 -1.37
N GLU A 300 7.90 0.56 -1.34
CA GLU A 300 8.34 1.86 -0.83
C GLU A 300 8.79 1.73 0.63
N GLY A 301 7.93 1.20 1.51
CA GLY A 301 8.27 1.01 2.93
C GLY A 301 9.55 0.20 3.11
N THR A 302 9.69 -0.91 2.36
CA THR A 302 10.88 -1.76 2.40
C THR A 302 12.14 -0.98 2.00
N ARG A 303 12.11 -0.20 0.91
CA ARG A 303 13.22 0.66 0.48
C ARG A 303 13.55 1.75 1.50
N LYS A 304 12.56 2.21 2.28
CA LYS A 304 12.69 3.21 3.34
C LYS A 304 13.11 2.62 4.69
N GLY A 305 13.35 1.30 4.76
CA GLY A 305 13.84 0.61 5.95
C GLY A 305 12.74 0.16 6.92
N VAL A 306 11.46 0.15 6.48
CA VAL A 306 10.37 -0.44 7.26
C VAL A 306 10.57 -1.95 7.33
N ASN A 307 10.64 -2.47 8.56
CA ASN A 307 10.79 -3.90 8.85
C ASN A 307 9.66 -4.45 9.74
N GLY A 308 8.66 -3.63 10.04
CA GLY A 308 7.51 -3.98 10.89
C GLY A 308 6.51 -2.85 10.97
N THR A 309 5.31 -3.16 11.47
CA THR A 309 4.19 -2.22 11.57
C THR A 309 3.69 -2.06 13.02
N PRO A 310 3.18 -0.87 13.40
CA PRO A 310 3.22 0.36 12.61
C PRO A 310 4.64 0.94 12.60
N THR A 311 5.07 1.51 11.47
CA THR A 311 6.22 2.42 11.43
C THR A 311 5.72 3.75 10.91
N ILE A 312 5.92 4.81 11.70
CA ILE A 312 5.45 6.16 11.36
C ILE A 312 6.67 7.07 11.20
N PHE A 313 6.76 7.75 10.06
CA PHE A 313 7.79 8.75 9.82
C PHE A 313 7.24 10.16 10.10
N VAL A 314 7.88 10.90 11.01
CA VAL A 314 7.59 12.31 11.28
C VAL A 314 8.55 13.15 10.44
N ASN A 315 8.08 13.75 9.34
CA ASN A 315 8.94 14.45 8.37
C ASN A 315 10.19 13.65 7.97
N GLY A 316 10.05 12.32 7.82
CA GLY A 316 11.16 11.45 7.45
C GLY A 316 11.92 10.81 8.60
N GLN A 317 11.72 11.24 9.85
CA GLN A 317 12.30 10.59 11.01
C GLN A 317 11.41 9.44 11.49
N ALA A 318 11.95 8.22 11.47
CA ALA A 318 11.17 7.04 11.85
C ALA A 318 10.89 6.96 13.36
N VAL A 319 9.65 6.62 13.69
CA VAL A 319 9.17 6.21 15.01
C VAL A 319 8.57 4.82 14.84
N VAL A 320 9.26 3.80 15.37
CA VAL A 320 8.93 2.39 15.14
C VAL A 320 8.02 1.86 16.27
N GLY A 321 6.95 1.20 15.87
CA GLY A 321 5.97 0.56 16.74
C GLY A 321 4.91 1.53 17.28
N ALA A 322 3.94 0.95 18.00
CA ALA A 322 2.87 1.69 18.64
C ALA A 322 3.38 2.45 19.88
N GLN A 323 4.08 3.56 19.65
CA GLN A 323 4.68 4.40 20.70
C GLN A 323 3.65 5.31 21.37
N PRO A 324 3.90 5.74 22.62
CA PRO A 324 3.05 6.72 23.30
C PRO A 324 3.03 8.08 22.61
N PHE A 325 1.95 8.83 22.79
CA PHE A 325 1.78 10.21 22.30
C PHE A 325 3.01 11.10 22.54
N GLU A 326 3.61 11.04 23.73
CA GLU A 326 4.76 11.89 24.09
C GLU A 326 6.00 11.68 23.19
N VAL A 327 6.16 10.49 22.61
CA VAL A 327 7.25 10.23 21.66
C VAL A 327 7.01 11.00 20.36
N PHE A 328 5.79 10.92 19.82
CA PHE A 328 5.39 11.65 18.63
C PHE A 328 5.39 13.16 18.87
N LYS A 329 4.85 13.59 20.00
CA LYS A 329 4.81 15.00 20.39
C LYS A 329 6.19 15.66 20.30
N ARG A 330 7.22 15.03 20.88
CA ARG A 330 8.59 15.54 20.82
C ARG A 330 9.12 15.64 19.39
N ALA A 331 8.87 14.63 18.56
CA ALA A 331 9.30 14.63 17.16
C ALA A 331 8.58 15.72 16.34
N ILE A 332 7.27 15.88 16.55
CA ILE A 332 6.44 16.89 15.88
C ILE A 332 6.87 18.30 16.30
N ASP A 333 7.02 18.56 17.60
CA ASP A 333 7.44 19.87 18.12
C ASP A 333 8.84 20.24 17.59
N GLY A 334 9.76 19.27 17.50
CA GLY A 334 11.07 19.45 16.88
C GLY A 334 10.97 19.85 15.41
N ALA A 335 10.18 19.10 14.62
CA ALA A 335 9.95 19.38 13.21
C ALA A 335 9.28 20.75 12.95
N LEU A 336 8.40 21.19 13.86
CA LEU A 336 7.76 22.51 13.78
C LEU A 336 8.74 23.63 14.13
N ALA A 337 9.69 23.40 15.03
CA ALA A 337 10.71 24.39 15.39
C ALA A 337 11.72 24.63 14.27
N GLU A 338 12.10 23.59 13.50
CA GLU A 338 13.02 23.72 12.36
C GLU A 338 12.45 24.52 11.18
N LYS A 339 11.12 24.66 11.10
CA LYS A 339 10.43 25.41 10.04
C LYS A 339 10.14 26.88 10.38
N ARG A 340 10.44 27.32 11.61
CA ARG A 340 10.26 28.71 12.07
C ARG A 340 11.54 29.51 11.88
#